data_AF-A0A7W6WJG5-F1
#
_entry.id   AF-A0A7W6WJG5-F1
#
_cell.length_a   1.000
_cell.length_b   1.000
_cell.length_c   1.000
_cell.angle_alpha   90.00
_cell.angle_beta   90.00
_cell.angle_gamma   90.00
#
_symmetry.space_group_name_H-M   'P 1'
#
loop_
_entity.id
_entity.type
_entity.pdbx_description
1 polymer ?
#
loop_
_entity_poly.entity_id
_entity_poly.type
_entity_poly.pdbx_seq_one_letter_code
_entity_poly.pdbx_strand_id
1 'polypeptide(L)'
;MRRDATPRLPASPPWSRAPASDPSGGGERRSNPDVRAALQAVYERLLRSLRKAGRDDVLAPLSGLERVDDVLRACPEQVPTLLDLAWQLRDTPDFRPFFLDRAGDAPVAHRGQPIAPCDLTFDQVARALLWGAARLAFDRLERQWTDRRLHQERARRQRRRQEETRGALHARLMAPLKTMLDGGEADPDPEAIRARYPGRDLYPVLKPHLQESWQFAHLDLYARIGTPQARALGHLLGRFRSRPALERVVALSVDDIGLMRTVCRGFAEVWLNLKLEPGPRWQFSAKDLDARTEAEERIAMVESMTFDTLMVEHPRAVAMIRALGLDARGVVRQLTPIFGDEIWDLMAQPEALENARRMPDHLLPVLGRISRRVPPDISAILGHIRDRALAQDLLTFARQSFSDEELAFHLSDPARKPIWNALPAKFNNAYTYQRDALAGHGPRNSEDLRMVCAAIFQSLRLGHPETF
;
A
#
# COMPACT_ATOMS: atom_id res chain seq x y z
N MET A 1 -0.89 -35.97 -22.78
CA MET A 1 0.27 -35.87 -21.88
C MET A 1 0.36 -34.45 -21.33
N ARG A 2 -0.34 -34.17 -20.23
CA ARG A 2 -0.25 -32.88 -19.52
C ARG A 2 0.90 -33.01 -18.52
N ARG A 3 1.91 -32.14 -18.62
CA ARG A 3 2.93 -32.01 -17.58
C ARG A 3 2.33 -31.19 -16.45
N ASP A 4 2.17 -31.80 -15.30
CA ASP A 4 1.92 -31.13 -14.03
C ASP A 4 3.11 -30.20 -13.74
N ALA A 5 2.91 -28.91 -14.00
CA ALA A 5 3.82 -27.86 -13.55
C ALA A 5 3.29 -27.35 -12.21
N THR A 6 3.66 -28.02 -11.12
CA THR A 6 3.59 -27.42 -9.78
C THR A 6 4.50 -26.19 -9.77
N PRO A 7 3.99 -24.98 -9.49
CA PRO A 7 4.84 -23.80 -9.39
C PRO A 7 5.78 -23.97 -8.20
N ARG A 8 7.09 -23.90 -8.46
CA ARG A 8 8.11 -23.88 -7.41
C ARG A 8 7.93 -22.59 -6.62
N LEU A 9 7.56 -22.71 -5.34
CA LEU A 9 7.60 -21.60 -4.39
C LEU A 9 9.03 -21.03 -4.37
N PRO A 10 9.22 -19.72 -4.58
CA PRO A 10 10.53 -19.10 -4.37
C PRO A 10 10.93 -19.27 -2.91
N ALA A 11 12.21 -19.58 -2.67
CA ALA A 11 12.76 -19.66 -1.33
C ALA A 11 12.47 -18.35 -0.57
N SER A 12 11.98 -18.47 0.67
CA SER A 12 11.73 -17.33 1.55
C SER A 12 12.96 -16.43 1.58
N PRO A 13 12.85 -15.16 1.18
CA PRO A 13 14.00 -14.29 1.20
C PRO A 13 14.38 -13.96 2.67
N PRO A 14 15.67 -13.73 2.97
CA PRO A 14 16.21 -13.72 4.33
C PRO A 14 15.69 -12.61 5.27
N TRP A 15 14.75 -11.77 4.82
CA TRP A 15 14.23 -10.61 5.54
C TRP A 15 12.90 -10.85 6.27
N SER A 16 12.34 -12.06 6.24
CA SER A 16 11.08 -12.40 6.93
C SER A 16 11.19 -12.58 8.45
N ARG A 17 12.35 -12.30 9.07
CA ARG A 17 12.47 -12.23 10.53
C ARG A 17 12.48 -10.77 10.95
N ALA A 18 11.41 -10.33 11.62
CA ALA A 18 11.46 -9.15 12.45
C ALA A 18 12.66 -9.29 13.42
N PRO A 19 13.57 -8.32 13.51
CA PRO A 19 14.66 -8.39 14.47
C PRO A 19 14.04 -8.48 15.87
N ALA A 20 14.57 -9.38 16.69
CA ALA A 20 14.19 -9.51 18.08
C ALA A 20 14.29 -8.13 18.74
N SER A 21 13.20 -7.71 19.38
CA SER A 21 13.15 -6.47 20.14
C SER A 21 14.13 -6.58 21.30
N ASP A 22 15.28 -5.92 21.20
CA ASP A 22 16.18 -5.74 22.34
C ASP A 22 15.44 -4.96 23.44
N PRO A 23 15.29 -5.52 24.66
CA PRO A 23 14.57 -4.86 25.75
C PRO A 23 15.35 -3.74 26.43
N SER A 24 16.49 -3.28 25.89
CA SER A 24 17.32 -2.22 26.50
C SER A 24 16.88 -0.80 26.12
N GLY A 25 15.61 -0.47 26.35
CA GLY A 25 15.04 0.87 26.08
C GLY A 25 15.33 1.93 27.17
N GLY A 26 16.06 1.59 28.23
CA GLY A 26 16.22 2.46 29.42
C GLY A 26 17.49 3.33 29.46
N GLY A 27 18.42 3.18 28.52
CA GLY A 27 19.78 3.73 28.66
C GLY A 27 20.12 4.99 27.86
N GLU A 28 19.29 5.42 26.89
CA GLU A 28 19.71 6.39 25.86
C GLU A 28 19.97 7.82 26.35
N ARG A 29 19.65 8.16 27.61
CA ARG A 29 19.86 9.51 28.16
C ARG A 29 21.07 9.69 29.07
N ARG A 30 21.81 8.62 29.42
CA ARG A 30 23.06 8.74 30.20
C ARG A 30 24.26 8.86 29.25
N SER A 31 24.23 9.89 28.40
CA SER A 31 25.31 10.21 27.47
C SER A 31 26.39 11.04 28.17
N ASN A 32 27.65 10.59 28.04
CA ASN A 32 28.88 11.26 28.46
C ASN A 32 28.80 12.81 28.31
N PRO A 33 28.95 13.62 29.38
CA PRO A 33 28.84 15.08 29.31
C PRO A 33 29.83 15.70 28.32
N ASP A 34 31.00 15.09 28.14
CA ASP A 34 32.05 15.54 27.22
C ASP A 34 31.64 15.46 25.75
N VAL A 35 30.79 14.50 25.38
CA VAL A 35 30.31 14.33 24.00
C VAL A 35 29.38 15.47 23.60
N ARG A 36 28.53 15.96 24.51
CA ARG A 36 27.63 17.09 24.19
C ARG A 36 28.39 18.38 23.96
N ALA A 37 29.39 18.66 24.80
CA ALA A 37 30.25 19.84 24.64
C ALA A 37 31.04 19.76 23.33
N ALA A 38 31.60 18.59 22.99
CA ALA A 38 32.30 18.38 21.73
C ALA A 38 31.38 18.56 20.51
N LEU A 39 30.16 18.02 20.55
CA LEU A 39 29.17 18.19 19.47
C LEU A 39 28.79 19.65 19.25
N GLN A 40 28.57 20.40 20.32
CA GLN A 40 28.28 21.83 20.24
C GLN A 40 29.46 22.60 19.63
N ALA A 41 30.70 22.29 20.04
CA ALA A 41 31.89 22.91 19.49
C ALA A 41 32.09 22.61 17.99
N VAL A 42 31.81 21.37 17.55
CA VAL A 42 31.83 20.99 16.13
C VAL A 42 30.77 21.78 15.35
N TYR A 43 29.55 21.89 15.88
CA TYR A 43 28.48 22.65 15.24
C TYR A 43 28.81 24.13 15.08
N GLU A 44 29.35 24.78 16.11
CA GLU A 44 29.77 26.18 16.04
C GLU A 44 30.89 26.43 15.02
N ARG A 45 31.83 25.48 14.89
CA ARG A 45 32.88 25.52 13.85
C ARG A 45 32.30 25.31 12.45
N LEU A 46 31.32 24.43 12.32
CA LEU A 46 30.60 24.20 11.06
C LEU A 46 29.84 25.45 10.62
N LEU A 47 29.08 26.10 11.51
CA LEU A 47 28.39 27.36 11.20
C LEU A 47 29.37 28.46 10.76
N ARG A 48 30.50 28.62 11.46
CA ARG A 48 31.53 29.60 11.06
C ARG A 48 32.13 29.29 9.69
N SER A 49 32.41 28.02 9.42
CA SER A 49 32.96 27.58 8.13
C SER A 49 31.98 27.79 6.99
N LEU A 50 30.70 27.45 7.19
CA LEU A 50 29.63 27.68 6.22
C LEU A 50 29.42 29.17 5.92
N ARG A 51 29.48 30.03 6.94
CA ARG A 51 29.38 31.50 6.78
C ARG A 51 30.56 32.03 5.97
N LYS A 52 31.78 31.58 6.27
CA LYS A 52 32.98 31.96 5.53
C LYS A 52 32.92 31.52 4.07
N ALA A 53 32.30 30.36 3.80
CA ALA A 53 32.14 29.81 2.46
C ALA A 53 30.94 30.39 1.68
N GLY A 54 30.14 31.28 2.26
CA GLY A 54 28.96 31.87 1.60
C GLY A 54 27.87 30.84 1.25
N ARG A 55 27.76 29.74 2.02
CA ARG A 55 26.76 28.68 1.79
C ARG A 55 25.41 29.03 2.39
N ASP A 56 24.82 30.09 1.86
CA ASP A 56 23.51 30.60 2.30
C ASP A 56 22.39 29.58 2.10
N ASP A 57 22.55 28.65 1.16
CA ASP A 57 21.66 27.51 0.91
C ASP A 57 21.51 26.60 2.14
N VAL A 58 22.60 26.37 2.89
CA VAL A 58 22.60 25.55 4.11
C VAL A 58 22.35 26.39 5.37
N LEU A 59 22.74 27.67 5.36
CA LEU A 59 22.62 28.55 6.52
C LEU A 59 21.21 29.13 6.70
N ALA A 60 20.48 29.40 5.63
CA ALA A 60 19.15 30.01 5.71
C ALA A 60 18.17 29.23 6.62
N PRO A 61 18.07 27.88 6.53
CA PRO A 61 17.25 27.09 7.45
C PRO A 61 17.73 27.11 8.90
N LEU A 62 19.01 27.38 9.15
CA LEU A 62 19.65 27.33 10.48
C LEU A 62 19.70 28.69 11.17
N SER A 63 19.14 29.73 10.55
CA SER A 63 19.16 31.09 11.09
C SER A 63 18.52 31.17 12.47
N GLY A 64 19.27 31.69 13.45
CA GLY A 64 18.82 31.79 14.85
C GLY A 64 18.93 30.51 15.68
N LEU A 65 19.46 29.41 15.13
CA LEU A 65 19.68 28.14 15.83
C LEU A 65 21.15 28.01 16.25
N GLU A 66 21.48 28.49 17.44
CA GLU A 66 22.87 28.52 17.94
C GLU A 66 23.30 27.21 18.60
N ARG A 67 22.35 26.39 19.07
CA ARG A 67 22.65 25.13 19.77
C ARG A 67 22.27 23.93 18.93
N VAL A 68 23.03 22.84 19.08
CA VAL A 68 22.72 21.54 18.44
C VAL A 68 21.30 21.08 18.79
N ASP A 69 20.91 21.22 20.06
CA ASP A 69 19.56 20.88 20.52
C ASP A 69 18.46 21.69 19.82
N ASP A 70 18.74 22.93 19.43
CA ASP A 70 17.77 23.78 18.73
C ASP A 70 17.57 23.28 17.29
N VAL A 71 18.66 22.88 16.62
CA VAL A 71 18.58 22.23 15.30
C VAL A 71 17.82 20.91 15.35
N LEU A 72 18.13 20.05 16.33
CA LEU A 72 17.44 18.76 16.51
C LEU A 72 15.92 18.94 16.69
N ARG A 73 15.49 20.06 17.29
CA ARG A 73 14.06 20.37 17.54
C ARG A 73 13.39 21.12 16.39
N ALA A 74 14.07 22.10 15.81
CA ALA A 74 13.51 23.02 14.83
C ALA A 74 13.65 22.50 13.40
N CYS A 75 14.83 21.97 13.04
CA CYS A 75 15.20 21.56 11.68
C CYS A 75 15.81 20.14 11.65
N PRO A 76 15.08 19.10 12.11
CA PRO A 76 15.57 17.73 12.16
C PRO A 76 15.98 17.17 10.77
N GLU A 77 15.37 17.66 9.69
CA GLU A 77 15.69 17.32 8.30
C GLU A 77 17.08 17.78 7.84
N GLN A 78 17.69 18.77 8.52
CA GLN A 78 19.03 19.27 8.20
C GLN A 78 20.14 18.46 8.89
N VAL A 79 19.79 17.66 9.89
CA VAL A 79 20.75 16.89 10.70
C VAL A 79 21.61 15.93 9.86
N PRO A 80 21.07 15.17 8.88
CA PRO A 80 21.88 14.32 8.01
C PRO A 80 22.94 15.12 7.24
N THR A 81 22.55 16.24 6.64
CA THR A 81 23.45 17.13 5.89
C THR A 81 24.59 17.65 6.77
N LEU A 82 24.28 18.09 7.99
CA LEU A 82 25.28 18.60 8.93
C LEU A 82 26.25 17.52 9.39
N LEU A 83 25.77 16.29 9.60
CA LEU A 83 26.61 15.14 9.95
C LEU A 83 27.56 14.79 8.79
N ASP A 84 27.05 14.74 7.55
CA ASP A 84 27.89 14.43 6.39
C ASP A 84 28.96 15.51 6.16
N LEU A 85 28.62 16.79 6.33
CA LEU A 85 29.59 17.89 6.27
C LEU A 85 30.64 17.78 7.39
N ALA A 86 30.23 17.50 8.63
CA ALA A 86 31.16 17.32 9.74
C ALA A 86 32.15 16.17 9.49
N TRP A 87 31.67 15.07 8.90
CA TRP A 87 32.52 13.94 8.52
C TRP A 87 33.51 14.29 7.40
N GLN A 88 33.08 15.03 6.38
CA GLN A 88 33.93 15.47 5.28
C GLN A 88 35.04 16.42 5.76
N LEU A 89 34.74 17.28 6.74
CA LEU A 89 35.68 18.25 7.29
C LEU A 89 36.64 17.65 8.32
N ARG A 90 36.51 16.38 8.71
CA ARG A 90 37.26 15.78 9.83
C ARG A 90 38.79 15.94 9.74
N ASP A 91 39.35 15.97 8.53
CA ASP A 91 40.79 16.08 8.29
C ASP A 91 41.31 17.54 8.31
N THR A 92 40.40 18.52 8.36
CA THR A 92 40.78 19.94 8.39
C THR A 92 41.29 20.35 9.77
N PRO A 93 42.22 21.33 9.87
CA PRO A 93 42.83 21.73 11.15
C PRO A 93 41.79 22.12 12.22
N ASP A 94 40.71 22.77 11.78
CA ASP A 94 39.64 23.23 12.67
C ASP A 94 38.74 22.10 13.16
N PHE A 95 38.73 20.91 12.55
CA PHE A 95 37.85 19.82 12.96
C PHE A 95 38.62 18.61 13.49
N ARG A 96 39.88 18.43 13.07
CA ARG A 96 40.76 17.33 13.47
C ARG A 96 40.74 16.99 14.97
N PRO A 97 40.76 17.96 15.92
CA PRO A 97 40.76 17.64 17.35
C PRO A 97 39.53 16.85 17.83
N PHE A 98 38.41 16.89 17.10
CA PHE A 98 37.17 16.20 17.48
C PHE A 98 37.04 14.80 16.87
N PHE A 99 37.97 14.41 16.00
CA PHE A 99 37.93 13.17 15.24
C PHE A 99 39.20 12.36 15.46
N LEU A 100 39.94 12.57 16.54
CA LEU A 100 41.17 11.82 16.81
C LEU A 100 40.87 10.35 17.09
N ASP A 101 41.76 9.48 16.64
CA ASP A 101 41.75 8.06 16.98
C ASP A 101 42.07 7.82 18.47
N ARG A 102 42.01 6.56 18.91
CA ARG A 102 42.34 6.19 20.30
C ARG A 102 43.75 6.56 20.74
N ALA A 103 44.70 6.62 19.82
CA ALA A 103 46.07 7.01 20.12
C ALA A 103 46.19 8.54 20.31
N GLY A 104 45.26 9.32 19.75
CA GLY A 104 45.25 10.77 19.81
C GLY A 104 46.14 11.44 18.75
N ASP A 105 46.75 10.65 17.86
CA ASP A 105 47.80 11.11 16.95
C ASP A 105 47.26 11.52 15.58
N ALA A 106 46.25 10.80 15.08
CA ALA A 106 45.69 10.98 13.75
C ALA A 106 44.15 11.07 13.78
N PRO A 107 43.52 11.78 12.82
CA PRO A 107 42.07 11.70 12.67
C PRO A 107 41.64 10.31 12.22
N VAL A 108 40.44 9.88 12.63
CA VAL A 108 39.86 8.60 12.24
C VAL A 108 39.69 8.51 10.72
N ALA A 109 40.18 7.42 10.14
CA ALA A 109 40.13 7.16 8.70
C ALA A 109 38.75 6.64 8.26
N HIS A 110 38.03 5.94 9.15
CA HIS A 110 36.76 5.27 8.83
C HIS A 110 35.66 5.58 9.85
N ARG A 111 34.40 5.64 9.38
CA ARG A 111 33.23 5.95 10.23
C ARG A 111 32.99 4.96 11.37
N GLY A 112 33.46 3.72 11.19
CA GLY A 112 33.40 2.64 12.18
C GLY A 112 34.56 2.60 13.18
N GLN A 113 35.54 3.50 13.08
CA GLN A 113 36.63 3.58 14.06
C GLN A 113 36.18 4.38 15.29
N PRO A 114 36.57 3.96 16.52
CA PRO A 114 36.28 4.71 17.73
C PRO A 114 37.02 6.06 17.75
N ILE A 115 36.30 7.10 18.18
CA ILE A 115 36.82 8.47 18.34
C ILE A 115 37.20 8.70 19.80
N ALA A 116 38.40 9.21 20.06
CA ALA A 116 38.81 9.64 21.40
C ALA A 116 38.18 11.00 21.76
N PRO A 117 37.88 11.25 23.04
CA PRO A 117 38.03 10.38 24.21
C PRO A 117 36.80 9.50 24.50
N CYS A 118 35.73 9.62 23.71
CA CYS A 118 34.44 9.02 24.04
C CYS A 118 34.31 7.53 23.68
N ASP A 119 35.27 6.98 22.93
CA ASP A 119 35.29 5.59 22.46
C ASP A 119 34.06 5.17 21.63
N LEU A 120 33.31 6.14 21.12
CA LEU A 120 32.17 5.94 20.23
C LEU A 120 32.62 6.10 18.78
N THR A 121 32.02 5.33 17.89
CA THR A 121 32.24 5.50 16.44
C THR A 121 31.40 6.67 15.92
N PHE A 122 31.82 7.25 14.79
CA PHE A 122 31.04 8.31 14.15
C PHE A 122 29.62 7.84 13.81
N ASP A 123 29.47 6.60 13.33
CA ASP A 123 28.15 6.04 13.00
C ASP A 123 27.25 5.86 14.22
N GLN A 124 27.81 5.53 15.39
CA GLN A 124 27.05 5.47 16.64
C GLN A 124 26.55 6.86 17.06
N VAL A 125 27.43 7.87 17.00
CA VAL A 125 27.08 9.25 17.34
C VAL A 125 26.05 9.82 16.36
N ALA A 126 26.27 9.64 15.06
CA ALA A 126 25.36 10.05 14.00
C ALA A 126 23.98 9.41 14.17
N ARG A 127 23.92 8.10 14.40
CA ARG A 127 22.65 7.38 14.60
C ARG A 127 21.91 7.87 15.85
N ALA A 128 22.62 8.11 16.95
CA ALA A 128 22.02 8.66 18.17
C ALA A 128 21.40 10.05 17.94
N LEU A 129 22.09 10.93 17.18
CA LEU A 129 21.58 12.25 16.84
C LEU A 129 20.38 12.19 15.89
N LEU A 130 20.42 11.31 14.88
CA LEU A 130 19.32 11.10 13.95
C LEU A 130 18.06 10.56 14.65
N TRP A 131 18.21 9.57 15.53
CA TRP A 131 17.10 9.07 16.36
C TRP A 131 16.59 10.12 17.37
N GLY A 132 17.49 10.91 17.95
CA GLY A 132 17.13 12.05 18.80
C GLY A 132 16.30 13.10 18.05
N ALA A 133 16.75 13.49 16.86
CA ALA A 133 16.04 14.42 15.98
C ALA A 133 14.65 13.86 15.58
N ALA A 134 14.61 12.59 15.20
CA ALA A 134 13.37 11.90 14.85
C ALA A 134 12.37 11.97 16.01
N ARG A 135 12.76 11.54 17.22
CA ARG A 135 11.91 11.59 18.42
C ARG A 135 11.32 12.98 18.65
N LEU A 136 12.16 14.02 18.59
CA LEU A 136 11.71 15.40 18.78
C LEU A 136 10.74 15.85 17.69
N ALA A 137 10.94 15.42 16.44
CA ALA A 137 10.03 15.70 15.33
C ALA A 137 8.64 15.06 15.55
N PHE A 138 8.60 13.81 16.01
CA PHE A 138 7.35 13.11 16.35
C PHE A 138 6.62 13.80 17.52
N ASP A 139 7.35 14.10 18.60
CA ASP A 139 6.80 14.79 19.79
C ASP A 139 6.24 16.18 19.42
N ARG A 140 6.93 16.91 18.53
CA ARG A 140 6.50 18.22 18.03
C ARG A 140 5.17 18.12 17.29
N LEU A 141 5.01 17.15 16.41
CA LEU A 141 3.78 16.97 15.64
C LEU A 141 2.61 16.51 16.51
N GLU A 142 2.86 15.64 17.48
CA GLU A 142 1.88 15.25 18.49
C GLU A 142 1.37 16.48 19.27
N ARG A 143 2.28 17.35 19.73
CA ARG A 143 1.91 18.60 20.44
C ARG A 143 1.11 19.53 19.54
N GLN A 144 1.58 19.80 18.32
CA GLN A 144 0.87 20.67 17.38
C GLN A 144 -0.55 20.15 17.05
N TRP A 145 -0.71 18.84 16.91
CA TRP A 145 -2.02 18.24 16.70
C TRP A 145 -2.91 18.41 17.94
N THR A 146 -2.37 18.15 19.12
CA THR A 146 -3.07 18.27 20.40
C THR A 146 -3.53 19.71 20.65
N ASP A 147 -2.66 20.69 20.43
CA ASP A 147 -2.96 22.12 20.58
C ASP A 147 -4.07 22.54 19.61
N ARG A 148 -3.98 22.14 18.33
CA ARG A 148 -5.03 22.42 17.33
C ARG A 148 -6.37 21.82 17.73
N ARG A 149 -6.38 20.59 18.25
CA ARG A 149 -7.61 19.93 18.71
C ARG A 149 -8.20 20.60 19.95
N LEU A 150 -7.35 20.99 20.90
CA LEU A 150 -7.74 21.70 22.10
C LEU A 150 -8.35 23.07 21.78
N HIS A 151 -7.75 23.82 20.83
CA HIS A 151 -8.32 25.06 20.31
C HIS A 151 -9.68 24.84 19.61
N GLN A 152 -9.81 23.78 18.81
CA GLN A 152 -11.08 23.44 18.15
C GLN A 152 -12.19 23.07 19.15
N GLU A 153 -11.88 22.28 20.17
CA GLU A 153 -12.82 21.91 21.24
C GLU A 153 -13.25 23.14 22.04
N ARG A 154 -12.31 24.00 22.43
CA ARG A 154 -12.60 25.27 23.10
C ARG A 154 -13.49 26.18 22.23
N ALA A 155 -13.19 26.30 20.94
CA ALA A 155 -14.00 27.09 20.02
C ALA A 155 -15.41 26.52 19.81
N ARG A 156 -15.55 25.19 19.71
CA ARG A 156 -16.85 24.51 19.63
C ARG A 156 -17.69 24.75 20.89
N ARG A 157 -17.08 24.66 22.07
CA ARG A 157 -17.75 24.97 23.35
C ARG A 157 -18.18 26.43 23.44
N GLN A 158 -17.32 27.36 23.03
CA GLN A 158 -17.67 28.78 23.00
C GLN A 158 -18.85 29.06 22.05
N ARG A 159 -18.90 28.40 20.90
CA ARG A 159 -20.05 28.48 19.98
C ARG A 159 -21.33 27.90 20.58
N ARG A 160 -21.26 26.73 21.24
CA ARG A 160 -22.42 26.15 21.96
C ARG A 160 -22.96 27.10 23.03
N ARG A 161 -22.06 27.70 23.84
CA ARG A 161 -22.44 28.71 24.85
C ARG A 161 -23.08 29.96 24.22
N GLN A 162 -22.58 30.41 23.06
CA GLN A 162 -23.16 31.53 22.32
C GLN A 162 -24.55 31.19 21.72
N GLU A 163 -24.78 29.95 21.31
CA GLU A 163 -26.07 29.47 20.79
C GLU A 163 -27.10 29.30 21.91
N GLU A 164 -26.69 28.72 23.05
CA GLU A 164 -27.52 28.58 24.26
C GLU A 164 -27.90 29.96 24.82
N THR A 165 -26.99 30.92 24.80
CA THR A 165 -27.28 32.32 25.17
C THR A 165 -28.06 33.09 24.10
N ARG A 166 -28.34 32.53 22.92
CA ARG A 166 -29.24 33.12 21.90
C ARG A 166 -30.61 32.46 21.86
N GLY A 167 -30.82 31.35 22.57
CA GLY A 167 -32.10 30.66 22.68
C GLY A 167 -33.17 31.41 23.48
N ALA A 168 -34.38 30.83 23.56
CA ALA A 168 -35.52 31.38 24.30
C ALA A 168 -35.15 31.73 25.76
N LEU A 169 -35.86 32.71 26.35
CA LEU A 169 -35.59 33.27 27.69
C LEU A 169 -35.45 32.19 28.79
N HIS A 170 -36.20 31.10 28.68
CA HIS A 170 -36.11 29.93 29.56
C HIS A 170 -34.76 29.18 29.46
N ALA A 171 -34.23 28.99 28.25
CA ALA A 171 -32.92 28.35 28.03
C ALA A 171 -31.76 29.21 28.57
N ARG A 172 -31.88 30.54 28.45
CA ARG A 172 -30.92 31.51 28.98
C ARG A 172 -30.81 31.49 30.51
N LEU A 173 -31.92 31.26 31.21
CA LEU A 173 -31.98 31.20 32.67
C LEU A 173 -31.56 29.82 33.22
N MET A 174 -31.85 28.75 32.50
CA MET A 174 -31.53 27.38 32.94
C MET A 174 -30.09 26.96 32.64
N ALA A 175 -29.43 27.53 31.62
CA ALA A 175 -28.05 27.17 31.27
C ALA A 175 -27.03 27.46 32.38
N PRO A 176 -27.03 28.63 33.06
CA PRO A 176 -26.13 28.91 34.19
C PRO A 176 -26.41 27.99 35.38
N LEU A 177 -27.68 27.74 35.70
CA LEU A 177 -28.09 26.86 36.80
C LEU A 177 -27.64 25.42 36.54
N LYS A 178 -27.81 24.91 35.32
CA LYS A 178 -27.34 23.57 34.93
C LYS A 178 -25.82 23.45 35.01
N THR A 179 -25.06 24.47 34.58
CA THR A 179 -23.60 24.46 34.72
C THR A 179 -23.12 24.55 36.17
N MET A 180 -23.90 25.12 37.10
CA MET A 180 -23.55 25.12 38.53
C MET A 180 -23.94 23.79 39.21
N LEU A 181 -25.05 23.16 38.79
CA LEU A 181 -25.54 21.88 39.33
C LEU A 181 -24.74 20.66 38.84
N ASP A 182 -24.34 20.64 37.56
CA ASP A 182 -23.63 19.50 36.95
C ASP A 182 -22.11 19.53 37.24
N GLY A 183 -21.62 20.50 38.01
CA GLY A 183 -20.19 20.75 38.20
C GLY A 183 -19.57 21.22 36.87
N GLY A 184 -19.57 22.54 36.65
CA GLY A 184 -19.34 23.18 35.36
C GLY A 184 -18.41 22.45 34.40
N GLU A 185 -18.83 22.33 33.12
CA GLU A 185 -18.10 21.62 32.06
C GLU A 185 -16.58 21.83 32.18
N ALA A 186 -15.90 20.83 32.73
CA ALA A 186 -14.46 20.88 32.96
C ALA A 186 -13.73 21.14 31.64
N ASP A 187 -12.69 21.97 31.67
CA ASP A 187 -11.86 22.24 30.51
C ASP A 187 -11.42 20.94 29.82
N PRO A 188 -11.32 20.92 28.48
CA PRO A 188 -11.00 19.69 27.78
C PRO A 188 -9.62 19.22 28.23
N ASP A 189 -9.56 18.02 28.82
CA ASP A 189 -8.33 17.43 29.32
C ASP A 189 -7.33 17.22 28.16
N PRO A 190 -6.15 17.88 28.19
CA PRO A 190 -5.11 17.70 27.17
C PRO A 190 -4.65 16.25 27.04
N GLU A 191 -4.61 15.48 28.14
CA GLU A 191 -4.17 14.08 28.11
C GLU A 191 -5.19 13.17 27.43
N ALA A 192 -6.48 13.37 27.69
CA ALA A 192 -7.55 12.68 26.97
C ALA A 192 -7.55 12.97 25.46
N ILE A 193 -7.24 14.21 25.05
CA ILE A 193 -7.08 14.56 23.63
C ILE A 193 -5.85 13.88 23.05
N ARG A 194 -4.70 13.99 23.71
CA ARG A 194 -3.44 13.34 23.32
C ARG A 194 -3.61 11.83 23.16
N ALA A 195 -4.39 11.19 24.03
CA ALA A 195 -4.66 9.76 23.97
C ALA A 195 -5.35 9.31 22.66
N ARG A 196 -6.05 10.22 21.96
CA ARG A 196 -6.70 9.98 20.67
C ARG A 196 -5.81 10.30 19.46
N TYR A 197 -4.57 10.75 19.69
CA TYR A 197 -3.64 11.04 18.61
C TYR A 197 -3.28 9.75 17.85
N PRO A 198 -3.52 9.67 16.53
CA PRO A 198 -3.26 8.46 15.75
C PRO A 198 -1.79 8.01 15.76
N GLY A 199 -0.86 8.96 15.93
CA GLY A 199 0.58 8.71 15.99
C GLY A 199 1.14 8.58 17.42
N ARG A 200 0.29 8.33 18.42
CA ARG A 200 0.75 8.11 19.80
C ARG A 200 1.65 6.88 19.84
N ASP A 201 2.81 7.00 20.48
CA ASP A 201 3.84 5.96 20.55
C ASP A 201 4.37 5.49 19.17
N LEU A 202 4.32 6.37 18.16
CA LEU A 202 4.79 6.07 16.81
C LEU A 202 6.32 5.90 16.74
N TYR A 203 7.08 6.74 17.45
CA TYR A 203 8.54 6.70 17.41
C TYR A 203 9.12 5.34 17.83
N PRO A 204 8.71 4.73 18.98
CA PRO A 204 9.15 3.38 19.35
C PRO A 204 8.87 2.32 18.28
N VAL A 205 7.74 2.42 17.56
CA VAL A 205 7.37 1.49 16.49
C VAL A 205 8.22 1.68 15.25
N LEU A 206 8.52 2.93 14.88
CA LEU A 206 9.31 3.24 13.68
C LEU A 206 10.82 3.12 13.88
N LYS A 207 11.32 3.31 15.09
CA LYS A 207 12.76 3.31 15.40
C LYS A 207 13.52 2.11 14.80
N PRO A 208 13.04 0.85 14.89
CA PRO A 208 13.72 -0.30 14.28
C PRO A 208 13.84 -0.24 12.75
N HIS A 209 12.97 0.53 12.09
CA HIS A 209 12.89 0.68 10.64
C HIS A 209 13.60 1.94 10.12
N LEU A 210 14.01 2.86 11.02
CA LEU A 210 14.80 4.05 10.71
C LEU A 210 16.30 3.75 10.83
N GLN A 211 16.86 3.15 9.79
CA GLN A 211 18.24 2.66 9.76
C GLN A 211 19.16 3.48 8.84
N GLU A 212 18.62 4.05 7.76
CA GLU A 212 19.37 4.73 6.71
C GLU A 212 19.23 6.26 6.83
N SER A 213 20.31 7.00 6.53
CA SER A 213 20.36 8.46 6.71
C SER A 213 19.33 9.22 5.87
N TRP A 214 19.01 8.75 4.66
CA TRP A 214 18.01 9.38 3.79
C TRP A 214 16.60 9.36 4.37
N GLN A 215 16.26 8.39 5.24
CA GLN A 215 14.94 8.32 5.86
C GLN A 215 14.70 9.54 6.77
N PHE A 216 15.76 10.09 7.34
CA PHE A 216 15.68 11.25 8.23
C PHE A 216 15.43 12.57 7.48
N ALA A 217 15.61 12.60 6.16
CA ALA A 217 15.19 13.72 5.32
C ALA A 217 13.66 13.79 5.12
N HIS A 218 12.93 12.73 5.49
CA HIS A 218 11.48 12.59 5.31
C HIS A 218 10.73 12.40 6.64
N LEU A 219 11.31 12.86 7.76
CA LEU A 219 10.68 12.74 9.08
C LEU A 219 9.32 13.42 9.16
N ASP A 220 9.11 14.50 8.40
CA ASP A 220 7.82 15.19 8.28
C ASP A 220 6.72 14.25 7.76
N LEU A 221 7.05 13.36 6.83
CA LEU A 221 6.13 12.36 6.29
C LEU A 221 5.99 11.16 7.23
N TYR A 222 7.09 10.63 7.77
CA TYR A 222 7.03 9.50 8.70
C TYR A 222 6.19 9.82 9.94
N ALA A 223 6.27 11.05 10.44
CA ALA A 223 5.51 11.49 11.60
C ALA A 223 4.01 11.74 11.34
N ARG A 224 3.58 11.68 10.08
CA ARG A 224 2.16 11.71 9.70
C ARG A 224 1.53 10.32 9.62
N ILE A 225 2.34 9.26 9.65
CA ILE A 225 1.85 7.88 9.67
C ILE A 225 1.21 7.60 11.04
N GLY A 226 0.06 6.95 11.07
CA GLY A 226 -0.54 6.47 12.32
C GLY A 226 0.21 5.27 12.89
N THR A 227 0.25 5.12 14.20
CA THR A 227 0.90 3.98 14.88
C THR A 227 0.37 2.62 14.39
N PRO A 228 -0.94 2.41 14.16
CA PRO A 228 -1.43 1.15 13.59
C PRO A 228 -0.95 0.91 12.15
N GLN A 229 -0.84 1.96 11.32
CA GLN A 229 -0.29 1.85 9.96
C GLN A 229 1.20 1.48 10.01
N ALA A 230 1.96 2.12 10.90
CA ALA A 230 3.38 1.84 11.09
C ALA A 230 3.62 0.39 11.55
N ARG A 231 2.75 -0.18 12.40
CA ARG A 231 2.82 -1.60 12.77
C ARG A 231 2.56 -2.53 11.58
N ALA A 232 1.66 -2.15 10.68
CA ALA A 232 1.29 -2.98 9.53
C ALA A 232 2.29 -2.88 8.37
N LEU A 233 2.94 -1.72 8.19
CA LEU A 233 3.79 -1.38 7.04
C LEU A 233 5.26 -1.16 7.39
N GLY A 234 5.65 -1.26 8.67
CA GLY A 234 6.98 -0.89 9.16
C GLY A 234 8.12 -1.55 8.38
N HIS A 235 7.99 -2.84 8.07
CA HIS A 235 8.97 -3.59 7.28
C HIS A 235 9.11 -3.12 5.83
N LEU A 236 8.08 -2.44 5.29
CA LEU A 236 8.09 -1.89 3.93
C LEU A 236 8.63 -0.46 3.86
N LEU A 237 8.71 0.26 4.99
CA LEU A 237 9.07 1.69 4.99
C LEU A 237 10.45 1.99 4.41
N GLY A 238 11.40 1.05 4.50
CA GLY A 238 12.71 1.16 3.87
C GLY A 238 12.68 1.05 2.34
N ARG A 239 11.60 0.52 1.75
CA ARG A 239 11.43 0.38 0.29
C ARG A 239 10.88 1.66 -0.36
N PHE A 240 10.21 2.52 0.41
CA PHE A 240 9.65 3.77 -0.10
C PHE A 240 10.69 4.91 -0.05
N ARG A 241 11.62 4.91 -1.01
CA ARG A 241 12.74 5.88 -1.05
C ARG A 241 12.39 7.27 -1.57
N SER A 242 11.24 7.43 -2.21
CA SER A 242 10.85 8.71 -2.80
C SER A 242 9.72 9.37 -2.00
N ARG A 243 9.76 10.70 -1.93
CA ARG A 243 8.69 11.50 -1.30
C ARG A 243 7.29 11.13 -1.81
N PRO A 244 7.04 11.01 -3.14
CA PRO A 244 5.71 10.64 -3.64
C PRO A 244 5.27 9.23 -3.23
N ALA A 245 6.22 8.29 -3.03
CA ALA A 245 5.88 6.95 -2.56
C ALA A 245 5.49 6.95 -1.08
N LEU A 246 6.22 7.69 -0.23
CA LEU A 246 5.87 7.86 1.18
C LEU A 246 4.54 8.60 1.37
N GLU A 247 4.27 9.63 0.56
CA GLU A 247 3.00 10.36 0.60
C GLU A 247 1.79 9.45 0.29
N ARG A 248 1.94 8.51 -0.65
CA ARG A 248 0.91 7.50 -0.92
C ARG A 248 0.66 6.62 0.30
N VAL A 249 1.71 6.16 0.97
CA VAL A 249 1.61 5.33 2.18
C VAL A 249 0.93 6.09 3.31
N VAL A 250 1.31 7.35 3.53
CA VAL A 250 0.69 8.24 4.54
C VAL A 250 -0.80 8.46 4.27
N ALA A 251 -1.21 8.45 3.00
CA ALA A 251 -2.61 8.64 2.59
C ALA A 251 -3.50 7.40 2.79
N LEU A 252 -2.93 6.23 3.09
CA LEU A 252 -3.70 5.01 3.32
C LEU A 252 -4.22 4.96 4.76
N SER A 253 -5.51 4.74 4.96
CA SER A 253 -6.09 4.47 6.27
C SER A 253 -5.79 3.05 6.75
N VAL A 254 -6.06 2.76 8.03
CA VAL A 254 -5.95 1.39 8.57
C VAL A 254 -6.94 0.46 7.87
N ASP A 255 -8.12 0.97 7.54
CA ASP A 255 -9.15 0.23 6.81
C ASP A 255 -8.71 -0.07 5.37
N ASP A 256 -8.04 0.88 4.71
CA ASP A 256 -7.45 0.64 3.38
C ASP A 256 -6.43 -0.52 3.44
N ILE A 257 -5.56 -0.54 4.46
CA ILE A 257 -4.58 -1.63 4.65
C ILE A 257 -5.28 -2.97 4.90
N GLY A 258 -6.32 -2.98 5.73
CA GLY A 258 -7.14 -4.17 5.98
C GLY A 258 -7.85 -4.68 4.73
N LEU A 259 -8.37 -3.77 3.89
CA LEU A 259 -8.97 -4.09 2.61
C LEU A 259 -7.94 -4.73 1.67
N MET A 260 -6.77 -4.10 1.50
CA MET A 260 -5.70 -4.63 0.64
C MET A 260 -5.30 -6.05 1.07
N ARG A 261 -5.10 -6.29 2.37
CA ARG A 261 -4.79 -7.64 2.89
C ARG A 261 -5.91 -8.64 2.58
N THR A 262 -7.16 -8.24 2.76
CA THR A 262 -8.32 -9.08 2.42
C THR A 262 -8.37 -9.46 0.93
N VAL A 263 -8.00 -8.52 0.06
CA VAL A 263 -7.91 -8.76 -1.40
C VAL A 263 -6.73 -9.67 -1.74
N CYS A 264 -5.54 -9.44 -1.18
CA CYS A 264 -4.38 -10.32 -1.34
C CYS A 264 -4.65 -11.73 -0.80
N ARG A 265 -5.43 -11.86 0.27
CA ARG A 265 -5.89 -13.16 0.78
C ARG A 265 -6.82 -13.85 -0.22
N GLY A 266 -7.78 -13.11 -0.79
CA GLY A 266 -8.65 -13.64 -1.85
C GLY A 266 -7.88 -14.12 -3.08
N PHE A 267 -6.80 -13.41 -3.44
CA PHE A 267 -5.85 -13.86 -4.45
C PHE A 267 -5.16 -15.16 -4.04
N ALA A 268 -4.58 -15.22 -2.84
CA ALA A 268 -3.84 -16.39 -2.33
C ALA A 268 -4.72 -17.65 -2.24
N GLU A 269 -5.96 -17.53 -1.75
CA GLU A 269 -6.95 -18.62 -1.68
C GLU A 269 -7.18 -19.26 -3.06
N VAL A 270 -7.35 -18.42 -4.10
CA VAL A 270 -7.62 -18.89 -5.46
C VAL A 270 -6.37 -19.40 -6.15
N TRP A 271 -5.24 -18.70 -5.99
CA TRP A 271 -3.96 -19.07 -6.58
C TRP A 271 -3.45 -20.43 -6.10
N LEU A 272 -3.60 -20.70 -4.80
CA LEU A 272 -3.24 -21.99 -4.20
C LEU A 272 -4.31 -23.07 -4.40
N ASN A 273 -5.48 -22.71 -4.94
CA ASN A 273 -6.68 -23.56 -5.02
C ASN A 273 -7.06 -24.15 -3.64
N LEU A 274 -6.93 -23.34 -2.58
CA LEU A 274 -7.27 -23.72 -1.21
C LEU A 274 -8.53 -22.99 -0.78
N LYS A 275 -9.59 -23.74 -0.48
CA LYS A 275 -10.80 -23.22 0.15
C LYS A 275 -10.84 -23.67 1.59
N LEU A 276 -10.72 -22.72 2.51
CA LEU A 276 -10.90 -22.96 3.93
C LEU A 276 -12.40 -22.94 4.25
N GLU A 277 -12.93 -24.05 4.74
CA GLU A 277 -14.33 -24.11 5.13
C GLU A 277 -14.60 -23.22 6.36
N PRO A 278 -15.64 -22.37 6.31
CA PRO A 278 -16.04 -21.58 7.47
C PRO A 278 -16.60 -22.51 8.55
N GLY A 279 -16.08 -22.39 9.77
CA GLY A 279 -16.54 -23.19 10.90
C GLY A 279 -15.67 -22.99 12.14
N PRO A 280 -16.21 -23.11 13.35
CA PRO A 280 -15.44 -23.04 14.58
C PRO A 280 -14.52 -24.28 14.74
N ARG A 281 -13.33 -24.08 15.28
CA ARG A 281 -12.26 -25.10 15.37
C ARG A 281 -12.69 -26.42 16.00
N TRP A 282 -13.63 -26.41 16.94
CA TRP A 282 -14.10 -27.60 17.63
C TRP A 282 -14.94 -28.56 16.76
N GLN A 283 -15.34 -28.15 15.55
CA GLN A 283 -16.09 -28.99 14.61
C GLN A 283 -15.20 -29.87 13.73
N PHE A 284 -13.88 -29.68 13.75
CA PHE A 284 -12.95 -30.36 12.87
C PHE A 284 -12.24 -31.50 13.62
N SER A 285 -11.93 -32.59 12.91
CA SER A 285 -11.07 -33.63 13.48
C SER A 285 -9.65 -33.10 13.69
N ALA A 286 -8.85 -33.75 14.54
CA ALA A 286 -7.46 -33.34 14.77
C ALA A 286 -6.65 -33.29 13.46
N LYS A 287 -6.85 -34.27 12.56
CA LYS A 287 -6.20 -34.33 11.25
C LYS A 287 -6.63 -33.19 10.33
N ASP A 288 -7.91 -32.80 10.38
CA ASP A 288 -8.44 -31.70 9.58
C ASP A 288 -7.98 -30.34 10.12
N LEU A 289 -7.78 -30.22 11.44
CA LEU A 289 -7.21 -29.05 12.08
C LEU A 289 -5.75 -28.82 11.67
N ASP A 290 -4.95 -29.88 11.60
CA ASP A 290 -3.55 -29.81 11.16
C ASP A 290 -3.47 -29.38 9.69
N ALA A 291 -4.24 -30.04 8.81
CA ALA A 291 -4.30 -29.68 7.39
C ALA A 291 -4.81 -28.24 7.17
N ARG A 292 -5.77 -27.80 7.98
CA ARG A 292 -6.28 -26.42 7.95
C ARG A 292 -5.23 -25.41 8.40
N THR A 293 -4.44 -25.75 9.42
CA THR A 293 -3.37 -24.87 9.94
C THR A 293 -2.27 -24.73 8.89
N GLU A 294 -1.86 -25.82 8.25
CA GLU A 294 -0.89 -25.79 7.15
C GLU A 294 -1.41 -24.97 5.96
N ALA A 295 -2.68 -25.14 5.58
CA ALA A 295 -3.30 -24.35 4.52
C ALA A 295 -3.37 -22.85 4.87
N GLU A 296 -3.69 -22.51 6.12
CA GLU A 296 -3.71 -21.13 6.62
C GLU A 296 -2.31 -20.50 6.57
N GLU A 297 -1.28 -21.22 6.99
CA GLU A 297 0.11 -20.77 6.93
C GLU A 297 0.56 -20.49 5.49
N ARG A 298 0.21 -21.38 4.56
CA ARG A 298 0.49 -21.20 3.12
C ARG A 298 -0.23 -19.98 2.55
N ILE A 299 -1.52 -19.79 2.89
CA ILE A 299 -2.29 -18.62 2.48
C ILE A 299 -1.67 -17.34 3.05
N ALA A 300 -1.33 -17.32 4.35
CA ALA A 300 -0.74 -16.16 5.01
C ALA A 300 0.62 -15.78 4.41
N MET A 301 1.44 -16.76 4.03
CA MET A 301 2.71 -16.52 3.35
C MET A 301 2.50 -15.83 1.99
N VAL A 302 1.62 -16.37 1.14
CA VAL A 302 1.33 -15.78 -0.17
C VAL A 302 0.64 -14.44 -0.04
N GLU A 303 -0.29 -14.28 0.91
CA GLU A 303 -0.93 -13.01 1.24
C GLU A 303 0.12 -11.94 1.56
N SER A 304 1.06 -12.23 2.46
CA SER A 304 2.10 -11.30 2.88
C SER A 304 3.01 -10.89 1.72
N MET A 305 3.48 -11.85 0.93
CA MET A 305 4.31 -11.58 -0.25
C MET A 305 3.58 -10.75 -1.31
N THR A 306 2.32 -11.10 -1.58
CA THR A 306 1.48 -10.40 -2.55
C THR A 306 1.16 -8.99 -2.09
N PHE A 307 0.90 -8.81 -0.79
CA PHE A 307 0.68 -7.50 -0.19
C PHE A 307 1.90 -6.59 -0.32
N ASP A 308 3.09 -7.11 0.01
CA ASP A 308 4.35 -6.38 -0.14
C ASP A 308 4.58 -5.95 -1.60
N THR A 309 4.33 -6.85 -2.54
CA THR A 309 4.46 -6.60 -3.99
C THR A 309 3.44 -5.56 -4.47
N LEU A 310 2.17 -5.71 -4.10
CA LEU A 310 1.09 -4.78 -4.42
C LEU A 310 1.42 -3.35 -3.95
N MET A 311 1.93 -3.22 -2.72
CA MET A 311 2.24 -1.92 -2.11
C MET A 311 3.44 -1.22 -2.75
N VAL A 312 4.45 -1.98 -3.17
CA VAL A 312 5.71 -1.43 -3.69
C VAL A 312 5.65 -1.26 -5.22
N GLU A 313 5.14 -2.25 -5.93
CA GLU A 313 5.26 -2.37 -7.39
C GLU A 313 4.00 -1.93 -8.13
N HIS A 314 2.80 -2.07 -7.53
CA HIS A 314 1.53 -1.78 -8.18
C HIS A 314 0.71 -0.67 -7.49
N PRO A 315 1.25 0.57 -7.34
CA PRO A 315 0.55 1.65 -6.64
C PRO A 315 -0.75 2.09 -7.33
N ARG A 316 -0.89 1.87 -8.65
CA ARG A 316 -2.13 2.15 -9.39
C ARG A 316 -3.22 1.13 -9.07
N ALA A 317 -2.87 -0.14 -8.87
CA ALA A 317 -3.81 -1.17 -8.46
C ALA A 317 -4.37 -0.87 -7.07
N VAL A 318 -3.54 -0.38 -6.13
CA VAL A 318 -3.99 0.07 -4.80
C VAL A 318 -5.10 1.12 -4.91
N ALA A 319 -4.94 2.12 -5.78
CA ALA A 319 -5.96 3.14 -5.99
C ALA A 319 -7.28 2.56 -6.54
N MET A 320 -7.20 1.61 -7.47
CA MET A 320 -8.37 0.92 -8.02
C MET A 320 -9.07 0.05 -6.96
N ILE A 321 -8.32 -0.70 -6.15
CA ILE A 321 -8.89 -1.53 -5.06
C ILE A 321 -9.65 -0.64 -4.07
N ARG A 322 -9.13 0.55 -3.74
CA ARG A 322 -9.86 1.51 -2.89
C ARG A 322 -11.15 1.99 -3.52
N ALA A 323 -11.13 2.25 -4.84
CA ALA A 323 -12.32 2.68 -5.58
C ALA A 323 -13.40 1.59 -5.64
N LEU A 324 -12.99 0.32 -5.75
CA LEU A 324 -13.89 -0.84 -5.74
C LEU A 324 -14.39 -1.22 -4.34
N GLY A 325 -13.65 -0.87 -3.29
CA GLY A 325 -14.01 -1.22 -1.91
C GLY A 325 -14.11 -2.73 -1.71
N LEU A 326 -15.15 -3.18 -1.01
CA LEU A 326 -15.36 -4.59 -0.66
C LEU A 326 -15.52 -5.51 -1.88
N ASP A 327 -16.00 -4.97 -3.01
CA ASP A 327 -16.19 -5.74 -4.25
C ASP A 327 -14.86 -6.19 -4.87
N ALA A 328 -13.76 -5.49 -4.56
CA ALA A 328 -12.43 -5.82 -5.07
C ALA A 328 -12.04 -7.28 -4.81
N ARG A 329 -12.44 -7.84 -3.65
CA ARG A 329 -12.16 -9.25 -3.33
C ARG A 329 -12.88 -10.20 -4.29
N GLY A 330 -14.14 -9.91 -4.61
CA GLY A 330 -14.93 -10.72 -5.55
C GLY A 330 -14.31 -10.71 -6.94
N VAL A 331 -13.95 -9.51 -7.41
CA VAL A 331 -13.29 -9.31 -8.71
C VAL A 331 -11.96 -10.07 -8.78
N VAL A 332 -11.12 -9.98 -7.73
CA VAL A 332 -9.87 -10.74 -7.69
C VAL A 332 -10.12 -12.23 -7.79
N ARG A 333 -11.03 -12.77 -6.98
CA ARG A 333 -11.31 -14.22 -6.99
C ARG A 333 -11.82 -14.72 -8.33
N GLN A 334 -12.62 -13.91 -9.03
CA GLN A 334 -13.16 -14.22 -10.34
C GLN A 334 -12.08 -14.22 -11.43
N LEU A 335 -11.16 -13.25 -11.39
CA LEU A 335 -10.20 -13.00 -12.47
C LEU A 335 -8.83 -13.67 -12.25
N THR A 336 -8.44 -14.00 -11.02
CA THR A 336 -7.18 -14.70 -10.72
C THR A 336 -6.98 -16.00 -11.50
N PRO A 337 -7.99 -16.88 -11.71
CA PRO A 337 -7.80 -18.10 -12.50
C PRO A 337 -7.41 -17.84 -13.96
N ILE A 338 -7.70 -16.64 -14.47
CA ILE A 338 -7.46 -16.26 -15.86
C ILE A 338 -6.16 -15.48 -16.02
N PHE A 339 -5.93 -14.51 -15.14
CA PHE A 339 -4.82 -13.56 -15.25
C PHE A 339 -3.63 -13.93 -14.35
N GLY A 340 -3.83 -14.73 -13.30
CA GLY A 340 -2.80 -15.03 -12.31
C GLY A 340 -2.22 -13.75 -11.71
N ASP A 341 -0.89 -13.67 -11.64
CA ASP A 341 -0.17 -12.51 -11.11
C ASP A 341 -0.39 -11.21 -11.90
N GLU A 342 -0.75 -11.30 -13.20
CA GLU A 342 -1.02 -10.12 -14.05
C GLU A 342 -2.32 -9.39 -13.66
N ILE A 343 -3.06 -9.90 -12.67
CA ILE A 343 -4.27 -9.25 -12.18
C ILE A 343 -4.01 -7.85 -11.62
N TRP A 344 -2.83 -7.61 -11.05
CA TRP A 344 -2.48 -6.30 -10.51
C TRP A 344 -2.25 -5.27 -11.63
N ASP A 345 -1.67 -5.70 -12.76
CA ASP A 345 -1.54 -4.87 -13.95
C ASP A 345 -2.89 -4.61 -14.61
N LEU A 346 -3.79 -5.61 -14.61
CA LEU A 346 -5.18 -5.42 -15.04
C LEU A 346 -5.90 -4.40 -14.15
N MET A 347 -5.72 -4.47 -12.83
CA MET A 347 -6.31 -3.49 -11.90
C MET A 347 -5.75 -2.08 -12.06
N ALA A 348 -4.54 -1.94 -12.59
CA ALA A 348 -3.98 -0.63 -12.94
C ALA A 348 -4.61 -0.01 -14.20
N GLN A 349 -5.45 -0.76 -14.94
CA GLN A 349 -6.07 -0.36 -16.21
C GLN A 349 -7.61 -0.40 -16.10
N PRO A 350 -8.26 0.75 -15.78
CA PRO A 350 -9.71 0.78 -15.50
C PRO A 350 -10.60 0.20 -16.60
N GLU A 351 -10.32 0.54 -17.87
CA GLU A 351 -11.10 0.07 -19.02
C GLU A 351 -10.94 -1.44 -19.23
N ALA A 352 -9.70 -1.93 -19.17
CA ALA A 352 -9.40 -3.35 -19.34
C ALA A 352 -10.00 -4.20 -18.21
N LEU A 353 -9.99 -3.67 -16.98
CA LEU A 353 -10.64 -4.29 -15.83
C LEU A 353 -12.16 -4.35 -16.01
N GLU A 354 -12.80 -3.27 -16.47
CA GLU A 354 -14.25 -3.26 -16.68
C GLU A 354 -14.67 -4.23 -17.78
N ASN A 355 -13.91 -4.31 -18.87
CA ASN A 355 -14.10 -5.29 -19.94
C ASN A 355 -14.08 -6.73 -19.40
N ALA A 356 -13.04 -7.08 -18.63
CA ALA A 356 -12.90 -8.40 -18.05
C ALA A 356 -13.99 -8.70 -17.00
N ARG A 357 -14.32 -7.72 -16.15
CA ARG A 357 -15.34 -7.85 -15.09
C ARG A 357 -16.75 -8.06 -15.64
N ARG A 358 -17.06 -7.46 -16.80
CA ARG A 358 -18.39 -7.55 -17.44
C ARG A 358 -18.57 -8.80 -18.30
N MET A 359 -17.49 -9.53 -18.56
CA MET A 359 -17.55 -10.78 -19.31
C MET A 359 -18.35 -11.83 -18.52
N PRO A 360 -19.34 -12.52 -19.13
CA PRO A 360 -20.07 -13.58 -18.45
C PRO A 360 -19.15 -14.71 -17.94
N ASP A 361 -19.40 -15.19 -16.72
CA ASP A 361 -18.55 -16.19 -16.03
C ASP A 361 -18.29 -17.47 -16.84
N HIS A 362 -19.27 -17.92 -17.60
CA HIS A 362 -19.16 -19.12 -18.43
C HIS A 362 -18.27 -18.90 -19.67
N LEU A 363 -18.06 -17.64 -20.10
CA LEU A 363 -17.23 -17.27 -21.26
C LEU A 363 -15.82 -16.84 -20.87
N LEU A 364 -15.63 -16.37 -19.62
CA LEU A 364 -14.31 -15.97 -19.09
C LEU A 364 -13.23 -17.04 -19.26
N PRO A 365 -13.44 -18.34 -18.92
CA PRO A 365 -12.45 -19.39 -19.14
C PRO A 365 -12.14 -19.64 -20.61
N VAL A 366 -13.11 -19.42 -21.50
CA VAL A 366 -12.96 -19.65 -22.94
C VAL A 366 -12.14 -18.54 -23.57
N LEU A 367 -12.47 -17.27 -23.32
CA LEU A 367 -11.73 -16.13 -23.86
C LEU A 367 -10.42 -15.86 -23.14
N GLY A 368 -10.31 -16.28 -21.88
CA GLY A 368 -9.13 -16.07 -21.05
C GLY A 368 -8.73 -14.59 -21.03
N ARG A 369 -7.46 -14.31 -21.34
CA ARG A 369 -6.88 -12.97 -21.31
C ARG A 369 -7.44 -12.02 -22.38
N ILE A 370 -8.08 -12.53 -23.43
CA ILE A 370 -8.71 -11.70 -24.48
C ILE A 370 -9.85 -10.86 -23.89
N SER A 371 -10.51 -11.36 -22.83
CA SER A 371 -11.64 -10.69 -22.18
C SER A 371 -11.37 -9.24 -21.79
N ARG A 372 -10.11 -8.88 -21.45
CA ARG A 372 -9.71 -7.49 -21.13
C ARG A 372 -9.85 -6.52 -22.30
N ARG A 373 -9.94 -7.02 -23.54
CA ARG A 373 -10.07 -6.23 -24.78
C ARG A 373 -11.51 -6.22 -25.32
N VAL A 374 -12.43 -6.99 -24.72
CA VAL A 374 -13.79 -7.10 -25.22
C VAL A 374 -14.68 -6.05 -24.56
N PRO A 375 -15.25 -5.11 -25.33
CA PRO A 375 -16.11 -4.07 -24.77
C PRO A 375 -17.34 -4.63 -24.04
N PRO A 376 -17.88 -3.94 -23.02
CA PRO A 376 -18.97 -4.48 -22.18
C PRO A 376 -20.28 -4.73 -22.94
N ASP A 377 -20.54 -3.97 -24.00
CA ASP A 377 -21.70 -4.16 -24.86
C ASP A 377 -21.63 -5.47 -25.66
N ILE A 378 -20.45 -5.84 -26.16
CA ILE A 378 -20.21 -7.14 -26.82
C ILE A 378 -20.35 -8.28 -25.81
N SER A 379 -19.79 -8.11 -24.60
CA SER A 379 -19.98 -9.05 -23.49
C SER A 379 -21.47 -9.28 -23.16
N ALA A 380 -22.27 -8.22 -23.16
CA ALA A 380 -23.72 -8.31 -22.94
C ALA A 380 -24.43 -9.05 -24.08
N ILE A 381 -24.09 -8.76 -25.34
CA ILE A 381 -24.64 -9.44 -26.53
C ILE A 381 -24.36 -10.94 -26.46
N LEU A 382 -23.12 -11.33 -26.17
CA LEU A 382 -22.75 -12.74 -26.02
C LEU A 382 -23.48 -13.40 -24.85
N GLY A 383 -23.72 -12.65 -23.76
CA GLY A 383 -24.51 -13.10 -22.62
C GLY A 383 -26.01 -13.31 -22.91
N HIS A 384 -26.55 -12.77 -24.01
CA HIS A 384 -27.95 -12.98 -24.41
C HIS A 384 -28.20 -14.31 -25.13
N ILE A 385 -27.15 -15.07 -25.48
CA ILE A 385 -27.29 -16.43 -25.98
C ILE A 385 -27.72 -17.32 -24.81
N ARG A 386 -28.95 -17.86 -24.87
CA ARG A 386 -29.56 -18.61 -23.75
C ARG A 386 -28.82 -19.90 -23.43
N ASP A 387 -28.37 -20.59 -24.47
CA ASP A 387 -27.60 -21.83 -24.33
C ASP A 387 -26.12 -21.50 -24.05
N ARG A 388 -25.71 -21.71 -22.79
CA ARG A 388 -24.34 -21.46 -22.33
C ARG A 388 -23.32 -22.37 -23.00
N ALA A 389 -23.67 -23.62 -23.29
CA ALA A 389 -22.77 -24.56 -23.94
C ALA A 389 -22.53 -24.16 -25.39
N LEU A 390 -23.58 -23.72 -26.09
CA LEU A 390 -23.45 -23.15 -27.43
C LEU A 390 -22.54 -21.93 -27.44
N ALA A 391 -22.75 -20.98 -26.52
CA ALA A 391 -21.94 -19.76 -26.45
C ALA A 391 -20.45 -20.06 -26.18
N GLN A 392 -20.18 -21.03 -25.31
CA GLN A 392 -18.82 -21.51 -25.03
C GLN A 392 -18.18 -22.16 -26.27
N ASP A 393 -18.88 -23.06 -26.94
CA ASP A 393 -18.35 -23.77 -28.10
C ASP A 393 -18.16 -22.81 -29.30
N LEU A 394 -19.08 -21.85 -29.50
CA LEU A 394 -18.94 -20.77 -30.49
C LEU A 394 -17.62 -19.99 -30.29
N LEU A 395 -17.35 -19.52 -29.08
CA LEU A 395 -16.11 -18.78 -28.80
C LEU A 395 -14.88 -19.67 -28.79
N THR A 396 -15.03 -20.95 -28.43
CA THR A 396 -13.94 -21.94 -28.54
C THR A 396 -13.55 -22.12 -30.01
N PHE A 397 -14.51 -22.25 -30.92
CA PHE A 397 -14.25 -22.35 -32.35
C PHE A 397 -13.70 -21.04 -32.92
N ALA A 398 -14.14 -19.88 -32.40
CA ALA A 398 -13.58 -18.59 -32.80
C ALA A 398 -12.09 -18.51 -32.45
N ARG A 399 -11.70 -18.92 -31.22
CA ARG A 399 -10.29 -18.99 -30.81
C ARG A 399 -9.45 -20.00 -31.58
N GLN A 400 -10.07 -21.05 -32.12
CA GLN A 400 -9.39 -22.01 -32.99
C GLN A 400 -9.20 -21.47 -34.42
N SER A 401 -10.03 -20.51 -34.84
CA SER A 401 -10.09 -19.99 -36.21
C SER A 401 -9.34 -18.67 -36.40
N PHE A 402 -9.08 -17.95 -35.31
CA PHE A 402 -8.41 -16.63 -35.28
C PHE A 402 -7.28 -16.66 -34.25
N SER A 403 -6.21 -15.89 -34.50
CA SER A 403 -5.25 -15.58 -33.45
C SER A 403 -5.90 -14.77 -32.33
N ASP A 404 -5.32 -14.79 -31.12
CA ASP A 404 -5.85 -14.02 -29.98
C ASP A 404 -5.94 -12.50 -30.27
N GLU A 405 -5.05 -11.98 -31.13
CA GLU A 405 -5.06 -10.57 -31.55
C GLU A 405 -6.17 -10.27 -32.56
N GLU A 406 -6.33 -11.11 -33.57
CA GLU A 406 -7.42 -10.99 -34.55
C GLU A 406 -8.79 -11.13 -33.90
N LEU A 407 -8.95 -12.10 -32.99
CA LEU A 407 -10.20 -12.28 -32.27
C LEU A 407 -10.50 -11.08 -31.38
N ALA A 408 -9.50 -10.55 -30.66
CA ALA A 408 -9.66 -9.32 -29.89
C ALA A 408 -10.10 -8.14 -30.77
N PHE A 409 -9.51 -8.01 -31.96
CA PHE A 409 -9.89 -7.00 -32.94
C PHE A 409 -11.35 -7.20 -33.41
N HIS A 410 -11.72 -8.42 -33.80
CA HIS A 410 -13.09 -8.72 -34.26
C HIS A 410 -14.16 -8.54 -33.17
N LEU A 411 -13.80 -8.71 -31.90
CA LEU A 411 -14.68 -8.50 -30.76
C LEU A 411 -14.74 -7.03 -30.30
N SER A 412 -13.78 -6.20 -30.67
CA SER A 412 -13.72 -4.79 -30.24
C SER A 412 -14.10 -3.79 -31.32
N ASP A 413 -14.06 -4.19 -32.59
CA ASP A 413 -14.37 -3.32 -33.72
C ASP A 413 -15.88 -2.99 -33.82
N PRO A 414 -16.27 -1.70 -33.73
CA PRO A 414 -17.65 -1.26 -33.89
C PRO A 414 -18.29 -1.69 -35.22
N ALA A 415 -17.52 -1.80 -36.31
CA ALA A 415 -18.05 -2.20 -37.62
C ALA A 415 -18.57 -3.64 -37.64
N ARG A 416 -18.03 -4.50 -36.76
CA ARG A 416 -18.38 -5.93 -36.65
C ARG A 416 -19.45 -6.19 -35.60
N LYS A 417 -19.81 -5.20 -34.78
CA LYS A 417 -20.87 -5.27 -33.78
C LYS A 417 -22.24 -5.72 -34.34
N PRO A 418 -22.70 -5.30 -35.53
CA PRO A 418 -23.96 -5.78 -36.10
C PRO A 418 -24.00 -7.30 -36.30
N ILE A 419 -22.86 -7.91 -36.65
CA ILE A 419 -22.73 -9.36 -36.84
C ILE A 419 -22.93 -10.06 -35.49
N TRP A 420 -22.26 -9.59 -34.44
CA TRP A 420 -22.43 -10.12 -33.08
C TRP A 420 -23.87 -9.95 -32.56
N ASN A 421 -24.50 -8.79 -32.81
CA ASN A 421 -25.88 -8.49 -32.43
C ASN A 421 -26.92 -9.44 -33.05
N ALA A 422 -26.65 -9.99 -34.24
CA ALA A 422 -27.57 -10.91 -34.91
C ALA A 422 -27.54 -12.33 -34.29
N LEU A 423 -26.46 -12.70 -33.61
CA LEU A 423 -26.25 -14.07 -33.12
C LEU A 423 -27.29 -14.52 -32.08
N PRO A 424 -27.64 -13.72 -31.05
CA PRO A 424 -28.64 -14.14 -30.06
C PRO A 424 -29.99 -14.48 -30.70
N ALA A 425 -30.47 -13.68 -31.65
CA ALA A 425 -31.73 -13.96 -32.35
C ALA A 425 -31.65 -15.25 -33.18
N LYS A 426 -30.53 -15.45 -33.90
CA LYS A 426 -30.29 -16.66 -34.71
C LYS A 426 -30.27 -17.93 -33.85
N PHE A 427 -29.53 -17.91 -32.73
CA PHE A 427 -29.36 -19.08 -31.89
C PHE A 427 -30.54 -19.35 -30.96
N ASN A 428 -31.18 -18.31 -30.39
CA ASN A 428 -32.27 -18.50 -29.43
C ASN A 428 -33.59 -18.97 -30.05
N ASN A 429 -33.84 -18.65 -31.33
CA ASN A 429 -35.12 -18.95 -31.97
C ASN A 429 -35.10 -20.23 -32.82
N ALA A 430 -33.97 -20.53 -33.48
CA ALA A 430 -33.92 -21.53 -34.55
C ALA A 430 -32.89 -22.64 -34.33
N TYR A 431 -32.06 -22.57 -33.27
CA TYR A 431 -30.92 -23.46 -33.10
C TYR A 431 -31.00 -24.24 -31.78
N THR A 432 -31.55 -25.45 -31.83
CA THR A 432 -31.52 -26.39 -30.70
C THR A 432 -30.18 -27.12 -30.69
N TYR A 433 -29.33 -26.85 -29.71
CA TYR A 433 -27.97 -27.39 -29.63
C TYR A 433 -27.82 -28.46 -28.56
N GLN A 434 -27.17 -29.55 -28.95
CA GLN A 434 -26.71 -30.57 -28.01
C GLN A 434 -25.40 -31.14 -28.53
N ARG A 435 -24.31 -30.88 -27.80
CA ARG A 435 -22.93 -31.14 -28.23
C ARG A 435 -22.70 -32.55 -28.78
N ASP A 436 -23.27 -33.56 -28.11
CA ASP A 436 -23.06 -34.98 -28.37
C ASP A 436 -24.21 -35.63 -29.17
N ALA A 437 -25.04 -34.84 -29.85
CA ALA A 437 -26.13 -35.38 -30.66
C ALA A 437 -25.61 -36.12 -31.92
N LEU A 438 -26.29 -37.20 -32.27
CA LEU A 438 -26.01 -37.96 -33.49
C LEU A 438 -26.37 -37.14 -34.74
N ALA A 439 -25.50 -37.19 -35.75
CA ALA A 439 -25.73 -36.48 -37.00
C ALA A 439 -26.98 -37.00 -37.73
N GLY A 440 -27.77 -36.08 -38.30
CA GLY A 440 -28.80 -36.41 -39.28
C GLY A 440 -30.26 -36.35 -38.80
N HIS A 441 -30.57 -36.57 -37.51
CA HIS A 441 -31.93 -36.41 -36.97
C HIS A 441 -31.94 -36.04 -35.48
N GLY A 442 -32.31 -34.79 -35.17
CA GLY A 442 -32.41 -34.30 -33.79
C GLY A 442 -31.78 -32.91 -33.59
N PRO A 443 -31.44 -32.53 -32.35
CA PRO A 443 -30.75 -31.27 -32.06
C PRO A 443 -29.38 -31.23 -32.78
N ARG A 444 -28.96 -30.02 -33.15
CA ARG A 444 -27.71 -29.77 -33.88
C ARG A 444 -26.51 -30.07 -32.98
N ASN A 445 -25.50 -30.74 -33.54
CA ASN A 445 -24.31 -31.14 -32.80
C ASN A 445 -23.13 -30.17 -33.00
N SER A 446 -21.97 -30.50 -32.43
CA SER A 446 -20.78 -29.64 -32.52
C SER A 446 -20.23 -29.46 -33.94
N GLU A 447 -20.42 -30.43 -34.84
CA GLU A 447 -20.00 -30.34 -36.24
C GLU A 447 -20.90 -29.41 -37.05
N ASP A 448 -22.22 -29.50 -36.84
CA ASP A 448 -23.18 -28.54 -37.39
C ASP A 448 -22.83 -27.11 -36.96
N LEU A 449 -22.50 -26.93 -35.68
CA LEU A 449 -22.13 -25.63 -35.14
C LEU A 449 -20.84 -25.11 -35.80
N ARG A 450 -19.83 -25.96 -36.03
CA ARG A 450 -18.61 -25.55 -36.75
C ARG A 450 -18.90 -25.04 -38.16
N MET A 451 -19.80 -25.70 -38.91
CA MET A 451 -20.16 -25.23 -40.25
C MET A 451 -20.83 -23.85 -40.22
N VAL A 452 -21.78 -23.65 -39.29
CA VAL A 452 -22.43 -22.35 -39.10
C VAL A 452 -21.43 -21.29 -38.65
N CYS A 453 -20.51 -21.64 -37.75
CA CYS A 453 -19.44 -20.77 -37.29
C CYS A 453 -18.48 -20.37 -38.41
N ALA A 454 -18.12 -21.27 -39.32
CA ALA A 454 -17.23 -20.95 -40.45
C ALA A 454 -17.78 -19.79 -41.29
N ALA A 455 -19.10 -19.80 -41.54
CA ALA A 455 -19.77 -18.73 -42.27
C ALA A 455 -19.83 -17.41 -41.46
N ILE A 456 -20.11 -17.48 -40.16
CA ILE A 456 -20.05 -16.30 -39.26
C ILE A 456 -18.63 -15.71 -39.23
N PHE A 457 -17.61 -16.55 -39.15
CA PHE A 457 -16.20 -16.13 -39.10
C PHE A 457 -15.75 -15.51 -40.42
N GLN A 458 -16.27 -16.01 -41.55
CA GLN A 458 -16.06 -15.37 -42.84
C GLN A 458 -16.71 -13.98 -42.89
N SER A 459 -17.95 -13.83 -42.41
CA SER A 459 -18.60 -12.52 -42.26
C SER A 459 -17.80 -11.57 -41.36
N LEU A 460 -17.22 -12.07 -40.26
CA LEU A 460 -16.34 -11.27 -39.39
C LEU A 460 -15.06 -10.85 -40.10
N ARG A 461 -14.45 -11.69 -40.94
CA ARG A 461 -13.28 -11.29 -41.73
C ARG A 461 -13.63 -10.17 -42.72
N LEU A 462 -14.73 -10.34 -43.44
CA LEU A 462 -15.20 -9.39 -44.46
C LEU A 462 -15.77 -8.08 -43.88
N GLY A 463 -16.23 -8.10 -42.62
CA GLY A 463 -16.73 -6.90 -41.92
C GLY A 463 -18.18 -6.53 -42.25
N HIS A 464 -18.91 -7.38 -42.95
CA HIS A 464 -20.33 -7.23 -43.23
C HIS A 464 -21.05 -8.58 -43.05
N PRO A 465 -22.31 -8.60 -42.57
CA PRO A 465 -23.08 -9.83 -42.50
C PRO A 465 -23.27 -10.37 -43.92
N GLU A 466 -22.80 -11.59 -44.19
CA GLU A 466 -23.30 -12.29 -45.37
C GLU A 466 -24.81 -12.49 -45.18
N THR A 467 -25.60 -12.04 -46.16
CA THR A 467 -27.02 -12.39 -46.23
C THR A 467 -27.11 -13.90 -46.35
N PHE A 468 -27.46 -14.57 -45.25
CA PHE A 468 -27.68 -16.01 -45.17
C PHE A 468 -29.10 -16.36 -45.60
#